data_AF-A0A0W1A1C6-F1
#
_entry.id   AF-A0A0W1A1C6-F1
#
_cell.length_a   1.000
_cell.length_b   1.000
_cell.length_c   1.000
_cell.angle_alpha   90.00
_cell.angle_beta   90.00
_cell.angle_gamma   90.00
#
_symmetry.space_group_name_H-M   'P 1'
#
loop_
_entity.id
_entity.type
_entity.pdbx_description
1 polymer ?
#
loop_
_entity_poly.entity_id
_entity_poly.type
_entity_poly.pdbx_seq_one_letter_code
_entity_poly.pdbx_strand_id
1 'polypeptide(L)'
;MKHCPITYEKISVQENYSQRGLHLLSPQLKNLSPLDLSADEQRQEAIARVGKMSVQGVQKKLSAKLKIKEGYFEIVDQYGQYILKPQSDIYPELPENEAITMTLAKTIGLEVPVHGLVYSKDNSLTYFIKRFDRIGHNKKLALEDFAQLSGEDRHTKYKSSMEKVIAVIEQFCTFPKIEFVKLFKLTLFNFLVGNEDMHLKNFSLITKDRKISISPAYDLLNSTIAQKNTKEELALPLKGKKNNLTKSDFLKYFAIEKLGLNQNVIDGIVQEFHQVIPKWQELIGFSFLSQPMQEKYLELLELRCKRLNFFD
;
A
#
# COMPACT_ATOMS: atom_id res chain seq x y z
N MET A 1 -28.35 -1.35 -1.55
CA MET A 1 -27.17 -1.66 -0.73
C MET A 1 -25.96 -1.01 -1.37
N LYS A 2 -24.99 -0.54 -0.60
CA LYS A 2 -23.67 -0.08 -1.10
C LYS A 2 -22.55 -0.80 -0.33
N HIS A 3 -21.29 -0.53 -0.61
CA HIS A 3 -20.16 -1.13 0.11
C HIS A 3 -19.57 -0.14 1.14
N CYS A 4 -19.01 -0.66 2.23
CA CYS A 4 -18.30 0.13 3.22
C CYS A 4 -16.93 0.57 2.69
N PRO A 5 -16.56 1.86 2.77
CA PRO A 5 -15.26 2.35 2.29
C PRO A 5 -14.03 1.89 3.08
N ILE A 6 -14.21 1.16 4.19
CA ILE A 6 -13.13 0.64 5.04
C ILE A 6 -12.96 -0.89 4.86
N THR A 7 -14.07 -1.63 4.77
CA THR A 7 -14.06 -3.11 4.77
C THR A 7 -14.58 -3.73 3.48
N TYR A 8 -15.17 -2.93 2.59
CA TYR A 8 -15.92 -3.37 1.41
C TYR A 8 -17.07 -4.33 1.70
N GLU A 9 -17.57 -4.39 2.94
CA GLU A 9 -18.78 -5.15 3.29
C GLU A 9 -20.03 -4.44 2.75
N LYS A 10 -21.06 -5.21 2.38
CA LYS A 10 -22.36 -4.65 1.99
C LYS A 10 -23.02 -3.98 3.20
N ILE A 11 -23.45 -2.74 3.03
CA ILE A 11 -24.15 -1.91 4.03
C ILE A 11 -25.42 -1.29 3.44
N SER A 12 -26.31 -0.83 4.32
CA SER A 12 -27.50 -0.09 3.90
C SER A 12 -27.11 1.22 3.19
N VAL A 13 -27.97 1.72 2.30
CA VAL A 13 -27.73 3.01 1.61
C VAL A 13 -27.76 4.20 2.57
N GLN A 14 -28.41 4.04 3.73
CA GLN A 14 -28.52 5.04 4.80
C GLN A 14 -27.25 5.12 5.68
N GLU A 15 -26.40 4.09 5.65
CA GLU A 15 -25.17 4.02 6.46
C GLU A 15 -23.96 4.41 5.61
N ASN A 16 -22.94 5.02 6.18
CA ASN A 16 -21.69 5.30 5.45
C ASN A 16 -20.59 4.27 5.74
N TYR A 17 -20.65 3.60 6.89
CA TYR A 17 -19.62 2.66 7.34
C TYR A 17 -20.24 1.45 8.03
N SER A 18 -19.63 0.27 7.86
CA SER A 18 -20.03 -0.90 8.64
C SER A 18 -19.52 -0.78 10.08
N GLN A 19 -20.22 -1.43 11.02
CA GLN A 19 -19.79 -1.51 12.42
C GLN A 19 -18.36 -2.08 12.54
N ARG A 20 -18.05 -3.11 11.76
CA ARG A 20 -16.69 -3.69 11.72
C ARG A 20 -15.65 -2.67 11.25
N GLY A 21 -15.97 -1.88 10.21
CA GLY A 21 -15.08 -0.82 9.72
C GLY A 21 -14.77 0.23 10.79
N LEU A 22 -15.77 0.64 11.56
CA LEU A 22 -15.58 1.56 12.69
C LEU A 22 -14.75 0.92 13.81
N HIS A 23 -15.00 -0.35 14.13
CA HIS A 23 -14.24 -1.08 15.15
C HIS A 23 -12.76 -1.30 14.79
N LEU A 24 -12.41 -1.39 13.50
CA LEU A 24 -11.01 -1.43 13.06
C LEU A 24 -10.26 -0.13 13.42
N LEU A 25 -10.96 1.01 13.43
CA LEU A 25 -10.40 2.28 13.88
C LEU A 25 -10.34 2.36 15.41
N SER A 26 -11.45 2.05 16.08
CA SER A 26 -11.55 1.93 17.54
C SER A 26 -12.82 1.16 17.92
N PRO A 27 -12.77 0.22 18.89
CA PRO A 27 -13.97 -0.46 19.42
C PRO A 27 -15.03 0.47 20.01
N GLN A 28 -14.67 1.72 20.32
CA GLN A 28 -15.57 2.73 20.92
C GLN A 28 -16.17 3.68 19.87
N LEU A 29 -15.74 3.59 18.61
CA LEU A 29 -16.18 4.48 17.54
C LEU A 29 -17.57 4.05 17.05
N LYS A 30 -18.57 4.91 17.26
CA LYS A 30 -19.98 4.62 16.89
C LYS A 30 -20.36 5.14 15.51
N ASN A 31 -19.71 6.20 15.05
CA ASN A 31 -19.90 6.80 13.74
C ASN A 31 -18.60 7.45 13.27
N LEU A 32 -18.54 7.78 11.98
CA LEU A 32 -17.46 8.56 11.39
C LEU A 32 -18.08 9.62 10.47
N SER A 33 -17.95 10.88 10.85
CA SER A 33 -18.38 12.05 10.09
C SER A 33 -17.42 12.32 8.94
N PRO A 34 -17.92 12.91 7.83
CA PRO A 34 -17.04 13.41 6.77
C PRO A 34 -16.02 14.42 7.29
N LEU A 35 -14.89 14.56 6.58
CA LEU A 35 -13.94 15.63 6.81
C LEU A 35 -14.61 16.98 6.51
N ASP A 36 -14.40 17.98 7.35
CA ASP A 36 -14.91 19.35 7.16
C ASP A 36 -14.15 20.15 6.07
N LEU A 37 -13.40 19.43 5.23
CA LEU A 37 -12.64 19.99 4.12
C LEU A 37 -12.98 19.23 2.83
N SER A 38 -13.11 19.96 1.73
CA SER A 38 -13.18 19.42 0.38
C SER A 38 -11.85 18.79 -0.04
N ALA A 39 -11.82 18.03 -1.13
CA ALA A 39 -10.55 17.53 -1.65
C ALA A 39 -9.56 18.66 -1.96
N ASP A 40 -10.06 19.78 -2.51
CA ASP A 40 -9.22 20.92 -2.85
C ASP A 40 -8.67 21.65 -1.62
N GLU A 41 -9.52 21.94 -0.63
CA GLU A 41 -9.08 22.54 0.63
C GLU A 41 -8.04 21.66 1.33
N GLN A 42 -8.21 20.32 1.32
CA GLN A 42 -7.21 19.41 1.87
C GLN A 42 -5.86 19.52 1.15
N ARG A 43 -5.85 19.65 -0.18
CA ARG A 43 -4.61 19.85 -0.95
C ARG A 43 -3.97 21.19 -0.61
N GLN A 44 -4.76 22.26 -0.49
CA GLN A 44 -4.27 23.58 -0.09
C GLN A 44 -3.66 23.56 1.32
N GLU A 45 -4.35 22.95 2.28
CA GLU A 45 -3.88 22.77 3.65
C GLU A 45 -2.57 21.96 3.72
N ALA A 46 -2.44 20.94 2.87
CA ALA A 46 -1.22 20.14 2.78
C ALA A 46 -0.04 20.94 2.21
N ILE A 47 -0.29 21.80 1.21
CA ILE A 47 0.73 22.70 0.63
C ILE A 47 1.18 23.73 1.67
N ALA A 48 0.24 24.34 2.39
CA ALA A 48 0.52 25.35 3.41
C ALA A 48 1.44 24.80 4.52
N ARG A 49 1.27 23.53 4.91
CA ARG A 49 2.03 22.88 5.99
C ARG A 49 3.43 22.41 5.60
N VAL A 50 3.66 22.08 4.34
CA VAL A 50 4.97 21.61 3.85
C VAL A 50 5.89 22.80 3.48
N GLY A 51 5.33 24.01 3.32
CA GLY A 51 6.04 25.20 2.85
C GLY A 51 6.16 25.26 1.32
N LYS A 52 6.54 26.42 0.76
CA LYS A 52 6.53 26.75 -0.68
C LYS A 52 7.36 25.84 -1.62
N MET A 53 8.07 24.84 -1.11
CA MET A 53 8.77 23.85 -1.94
C MET A 53 7.80 22.75 -2.39
N SER A 54 6.88 23.09 -3.29
CA SER A 54 6.01 22.14 -3.96
C SER A 54 6.76 21.40 -5.05
N VAL A 55 7.11 20.14 -4.81
CA VAL A 55 7.46 19.22 -5.90
C VAL A 55 6.16 18.86 -6.62
N GLN A 56 6.00 19.30 -7.86
CA GLN A 56 4.87 18.90 -8.71
C GLN A 56 4.83 17.36 -8.83
N GLY A 57 3.63 16.78 -8.82
CA GLY A 57 3.43 15.34 -8.98
C GLY A 57 3.54 14.49 -7.69
N VAL A 58 3.96 15.06 -6.56
CA VAL A 58 3.96 14.33 -5.27
C VAL A 58 2.56 14.39 -4.63
N GLN A 59 2.03 13.22 -4.26
CA GLN A 59 0.75 13.09 -3.57
C GLN A 59 0.74 13.92 -2.28
N LYS A 60 -0.26 14.79 -2.15
CA LYS A 60 -0.42 15.65 -0.96
C LYS A 60 -0.88 14.79 0.22
N LYS A 61 -0.40 15.12 1.42
CA LYS A 61 -0.73 14.38 2.64
C LYS A 61 -0.91 15.30 3.84
N LEU A 62 -1.87 14.95 4.69
CA LEU A 62 -2.16 15.62 5.96
C LEU A 62 -1.92 14.65 7.11
N SER A 63 -1.51 15.15 8.26
CA SER A 63 -1.47 14.35 9.48
C SER A 63 -2.75 14.58 10.28
N ALA A 64 -3.31 13.53 10.84
CA ALA A 64 -4.59 13.59 11.56
C ALA A 64 -4.61 12.73 12.83
N LYS A 65 -5.55 13.07 13.72
CA LYS A 65 -5.96 12.26 14.88
C LYS A 65 -7.43 11.92 14.75
N LEU A 66 -7.81 10.70 15.13
CA LEU A 66 -9.21 10.31 15.21
C LEU A 66 -9.78 10.74 16.57
N LYS A 67 -10.77 11.62 16.57
CA LYS A 67 -11.57 11.99 17.74
C LYS A 67 -12.66 10.95 17.94
N ILE A 68 -12.37 9.94 18.77
CA ILE A 68 -13.20 8.73 18.87
C ILE A 68 -14.61 9.03 19.38
N LYS A 69 -14.74 9.92 20.37
CA LYS A 69 -16.04 10.23 20.98
C LYS A 69 -16.94 11.02 20.03
N GLU A 70 -16.32 11.94 19.30
CA GLU A 70 -16.95 12.87 18.37
C GLU A 70 -17.11 12.29 16.96
N GLY A 71 -16.34 11.24 16.63
CA GLY A 71 -16.44 10.51 15.37
C GLY A 71 -15.87 11.25 14.16
N TYR A 72 -14.73 11.93 14.25
CA TYR A 72 -14.13 12.59 13.07
C TYR A 72 -12.60 12.61 13.11
N PHE A 73 -11.96 12.86 11.96
CA PHE A 73 -10.53 13.11 11.89
C PHE A 73 -10.22 14.61 12.05
N GLU A 74 -9.46 14.95 13.07
CA GLU A 74 -8.89 16.28 13.29
C GLU A 74 -7.52 16.36 12.61
N ILE A 75 -7.32 17.35 11.73
CA ILE A 75 -6.01 17.62 11.14
C ILE A 75 -5.12 18.28 12.18
N VAL A 76 -3.89 17.77 12.30
CA VAL A 76 -2.91 18.22 13.29
C VAL A 76 -1.53 18.35 12.66
N ASP A 77 -0.72 19.28 13.16
CA ASP A 77 0.66 19.43 12.70
C ASP A 77 1.63 18.48 13.42
N GLN A 78 1.26 18.04 14.63
CA GLN A 78 2.10 17.19 15.47
C GLN A 78 1.32 16.03 16.08
N TYR A 79 2.05 14.93 16.34
CA TYR A 79 1.51 13.74 16.99
C TYR A 79 0.30 13.09 16.27
N GLY A 80 0.12 13.36 14.98
CA GLY A 80 -0.90 12.68 14.19
C GLY A 80 -0.64 11.18 14.14
N GLN A 81 -1.71 10.40 14.31
CA GLN A 81 -1.72 8.94 14.31
C GLN A 81 -2.19 8.38 12.96
N TYR A 82 -2.71 9.24 12.10
CA TYR A 82 -3.17 8.91 10.76
C TYR A 82 -2.53 9.84 9.75
N ILE A 83 -2.38 9.34 8.53
CA ILE A 83 -2.03 10.10 7.34
C ILE A 83 -3.27 10.09 6.45
N LEU A 84 -3.71 11.27 6.03
CA LEU A 84 -4.80 11.45 5.06
C LEU A 84 -4.20 11.84 3.71
N LYS A 85 -4.73 11.26 2.64
CA LYS A 85 -4.30 11.51 1.25
C LYS A 85 -5.54 11.82 0.40
N PRO A 86 -5.81 13.09 0.08
CA PRO A 86 -6.95 13.47 -0.74
C PRO A 86 -6.75 13.07 -2.21
N GLN A 87 -7.84 13.12 -2.98
CA GLN A 87 -7.80 12.98 -4.44
C GLN A 87 -6.87 14.03 -5.06
N SER A 88 -6.15 13.63 -6.11
CA SER A 88 -5.21 14.48 -6.84
C SER A 88 -5.86 15.01 -8.12
N ASP A 89 -5.56 16.25 -8.50
CA ASP A 89 -6.04 16.80 -9.77
C ASP A 89 -5.48 16.06 -10.99
N ILE A 90 -4.28 15.48 -10.87
CA ILE A 90 -3.61 14.74 -11.93
C ILE A 90 -4.09 13.27 -11.96
N TYR A 91 -4.36 12.71 -10.79
CA TYR A 91 -4.76 11.31 -10.60
C TYR A 91 -5.95 11.26 -9.63
N PRO A 92 -7.20 11.45 -10.12
CA PRO A 92 -8.36 11.68 -9.26
C PRO A 92 -8.69 10.48 -8.37
N GLU A 93 -8.55 9.26 -8.88
CA GLU A 93 -8.92 8.02 -8.15
C GLU A 93 -7.76 7.39 -7.37
N LEU A 94 -6.70 8.16 -7.08
CA LEU A 94 -5.51 7.65 -6.38
C LEU A 94 -5.84 7.14 -4.96
N PRO A 95 -6.69 7.83 -4.16
CA PRO A 95 -7.13 7.31 -2.86
C PRO A 95 -7.83 5.94 -2.95
N GLU A 96 -8.76 5.80 -3.88
CA GLU A 96 -9.57 4.61 -4.09
C GLU A 96 -8.71 3.44 -4.58
N ASN A 97 -7.77 3.72 -5.48
CA ASN A 97 -6.75 2.80 -5.96
C ASN A 97 -5.90 2.27 -4.79
N GLU A 98 -5.33 3.17 -3.98
CA GLU A 98 -4.51 2.78 -2.84
C GLU A 98 -5.33 1.97 -1.80
N ALA A 99 -6.58 2.37 -1.52
CA ALA A 99 -7.46 1.66 -0.61
C ALA A 99 -7.72 0.21 -1.05
N ILE A 100 -8.06 0.00 -2.33
CA ILE A 100 -8.34 -1.35 -2.83
C ILE A 100 -7.06 -2.18 -2.86
N THR A 101 -5.95 -1.64 -3.35
CA THR A 101 -4.68 -2.38 -3.44
C THR A 101 -4.15 -2.77 -2.06
N MET A 102 -4.20 -1.88 -1.08
CA MET A 102 -3.86 -2.20 0.31
C MET A 102 -4.79 -3.27 0.92
N THR A 103 -6.08 -3.26 0.54
CA THR A 103 -7.04 -4.29 0.94
C THR A 103 -6.68 -5.64 0.34
N LEU A 104 -6.30 -5.70 -0.95
CA LEU A 104 -5.85 -6.93 -1.61
C LEU A 104 -4.60 -7.50 -0.92
N ALA A 105 -3.62 -6.65 -0.60
CA ALA A 105 -2.40 -7.07 0.11
C ALA A 105 -2.72 -7.77 1.44
N LYS A 106 -3.71 -7.27 2.19
CA LYS A 106 -4.14 -7.90 3.45
C LYS A 106 -4.68 -9.31 3.26
N THR A 107 -5.38 -9.59 2.15
CA THR A 107 -6.00 -10.90 1.91
C THR A 107 -4.99 -12.02 1.68
N ILE A 108 -3.78 -11.69 1.20
CA ILE A 108 -2.64 -12.61 1.12
C ILE A 108 -1.77 -12.55 2.37
N GLY A 109 -2.30 -12.13 3.52
CA GLY A 109 -1.54 -12.13 4.77
C GLY A 109 -0.32 -11.20 4.81
N LEU A 110 -0.18 -10.22 3.92
CA LEU A 110 0.79 -9.14 4.13
C LEU A 110 0.32 -8.29 5.31
N GLU A 111 1.24 -7.98 6.21
CA GLU A 111 0.97 -7.05 7.30
C GLU A 111 0.77 -5.65 6.71
N VAL A 112 -0.43 -5.11 6.84
CA VAL A 112 -0.76 -3.74 6.43
C VAL A 112 -1.42 -3.00 7.59
N PRO A 113 -1.18 -1.68 7.73
CA PRO A 113 -1.85 -0.89 8.76
C PRO A 113 -3.36 -0.80 8.51
N VAL A 114 -4.10 -0.40 9.55
CA VAL A 114 -5.51 -0.03 9.38
C VAL A 114 -5.60 1.12 8.39
N HIS A 115 -6.39 0.93 7.34
CA HIS A 115 -6.56 1.88 6.25
C HIS A 115 -8.01 1.83 5.75
N GLY A 116 -8.34 2.75 4.85
CA GLY A 116 -9.64 2.82 4.21
C GLY A 116 -9.87 4.19 3.61
N LEU A 117 -11.12 4.47 3.26
CA LEU A 117 -11.53 5.78 2.76
C LEU A 117 -12.45 6.47 3.76
N VAL A 118 -12.30 7.79 3.87
CA VAL A 118 -13.23 8.68 4.58
C VAL A 118 -13.84 9.67 3.60
N TYR A 119 -15.14 9.96 3.75
CA TYR A 119 -15.79 10.99 2.94
C TYR A 119 -15.32 12.38 3.37
N SER A 120 -15.27 13.30 2.42
CA SER A 120 -15.09 14.74 2.61
C SER A 120 -16.44 15.46 2.56
N LYS A 121 -16.52 16.74 2.95
CA LYS A 121 -17.78 17.51 2.93
C LYS A 121 -18.39 17.67 1.53
N ASP A 122 -17.56 17.57 0.49
CA ASP A 122 -17.94 17.60 -0.93
C ASP A 122 -18.26 16.20 -1.49
N ASN A 123 -18.34 15.18 -0.63
CA ASN A 123 -18.47 13.75 -0.95
C ASN A 123 -17.30 13.12 -1.71
N SER A 124 -16.18 13.83 -1.90
CA SER A 124 -14.94 13.20 -2.38
C SER A 124 -14.42 12.18 -1.35
N LEU A 125 -13.62 11.23 -1.81
CA LEU A 125 -13.03 10.20 -0.95
C LEU A 125 -11.58 10.54 -0.63
N THR A 126 -11.23 10.42 0.64
CA THR A 126 -9.87 10.64 1.13
C THR A 126 -9.35 9.33 1.70
N TYR A 127 -8.19 8.89 1.24
CA TYR A 127 -7.54 7.71 1.79
C TYR A 127 -6.94 8.03 3.14
N PHE A 128 -7.17 7.16 4.12
CA PHE A 128 -6.49 7.25 5.40
C PHE A 128 -5.69 5.97 5.65
N ILE A 129 -4.56 6.13 6.32
CA ILE A 129 -3.76 5.04 6.85
C ILE A 129 -3.30 5.36 8.27
N LYS A 130 -3.45 4.39 9.18
CA LYS A 130 -2.95 4.49 10.55
C LYS A 130 -1.44 4.33 10.53
N ARG A 131 -0.74 5.23 11.21
CA ARG A 131 0.70 5.17 11.39
C ARG A 131 1.07 4.01 12.29
N PHE A 132 1.83 3.06 11.76
CA PHE A 132 2.36 1.92 12.50
C PHE A 132 3.65 2.25 13.26
N ASP A 133 4.30 3.38 12.94
CA ASP A 133 5.46 3.92 13.66
C ASP A 133 5.08 4.77 14.90
N ARG A 134 3.81 4.74 15.30
CA ARG A 134 3.27 5.44 16.47
C ARG A 134 2.60 4.43 17.41
N ILE A 135 3.09 4.36 18.65
CA ILE A 135 2.52 3.52 19.71
C ILE A 135 2.08 4.42 20.87
N GLY A 136 0.85 4.22 21.34
CA GLY A 136 0.28 5.04 22.41
C GLY A 136 0.19 6.52 22.03
N HIS A 137 0.31 7.40 23.02
CA HIS A 137 0.16 8.84 22.80
C HIS A 137 1.40 9.47 22.13
N ASN A 138 2.61 9.16 22.60
CA ASN A 138 3.83 9.87 22.17
C ASN A 138 5.03 8.96 21.85
N LYS A 139 4.88 7.63 21.86
CA LYS A 139 6.00 6.74 21.57
C LYS A 139 6.13 6.54 20.07
N LYS A 140 7.30 6.86 19.53
CA LYS A 140 7.67 6.60 18.13
C LYS A 140 8.55 5.34 18.09
N LEU A 141 8.24 4.44 17.16
CA LEU A 141 9.16 3.35 16.83
C LEU A 141 10.24 3.86 15.86
N ALA A 142 11.45 3.29 15.97
CA ALA A 142 12.47 3.51 14.97
C ALA A 142 11.99 2.88 13.65
N LEU A 143 11.97 3.70 12.62
CA LEU A 143 11.57 3.36 11.26
C LEU A 143 12.60 3.99 10.33
N GLU A 144 13.29 3.16 9.56
CA GLU A 144 14.36 3.56 8.65
C GLU A 144 14.05 3.02 7.26
N ASP A 145 13.99 3.92 6.27
CA ASP A 145 13.74 3.51 4.90
C ASP A 145 15.00 2.90 4.28
N PHE A 146 14.83 2.04 3.28
CA PHE A 146 15.96 1.30 2.73
C PHE A 146 16.93 2.21 1.97
N ALA A 147 16.49 3.38 1.48
CA ALA A 147 17.38 4.32 0.82
C ALA A 147 18.37 4.95 1.82
N GLN A 148 17.92 5.22 3.05
CA GLN A 148 18.80 5.66 4.14
C GLN A 148 19.79 4.55 4.53
N LEU A 149 19.31 3.32 4.68
CA LEU A 149 20.12 2.18 5.12
C LEU A 149 21.15 1.74 4.07
N SER A 150 20.85 1.90 2.78
CA SER A 150 21.76 1.55 1.69
C SER A 150 22.83 2.63 1.43
N GLY A 151 22.81 3.76 2.15
CA GLY A 151 23.76 4.86 1.95
C GLY A 151 23.62 5.54 0.58
N GLU A 152 22.45 5.47 -0.06
CA GLU A 152 22.24 6.00 -1.40
C GLU A 152 21.99 7.53 -1.33
N ASP A 153 22.81 8.30 -2.04
CA ASP A 153 22.61 9.74 -2.25
C ASP A 153 21.60 10.04 -3.38
N ARG A 154 21.29 11.32 -3.63
CA ARG A 154 20.37 11.73 -4.71
C ARG A 154 20.82 11.28 -6.11
N HIS A 155 22.10 10.95 -6.30
CA HIS A 155 22.68 10.55 -7.59
C HIS A 155 22.63 9.04 -7.84
N THR A 156 22.58 8.23 -6.79
CA THR A 156 22.60 6.76 -6.86
C THR A 156 21.21 6.14 -6.85
N LYS A 157 20.12 6.89 -6.60
CA LYS A 157 18.71 6.46 -6.66
C LYS A 157 18.33 5.55 -7.86
N TYR A 158 19.01 5.69 -9.00
CA TYR A 158 18.80 4.88 -10.22
C TYR A 158 19.60 3.56 -10.29
N LYS A 159 20.45 3.27 -9.29
CA LYS A 159 21.28 2.07 -9.17
C LYS A 159 20.75 1.08 -8.14
N SER A 160 19.52 1.25 -7.64
CA SER A 160 18.93 0.28 -6.72
C SER A 160 18.36 -0.94 -7.45
N SER A 161 18.21 -2.05 -6.73
CA SER A 161 17.68 -3.31 -7.24
C SER A 161 17.05 -4.15 -6.14
N MET A 162 16.30 -5.18 -6.52
CA MET A 162 15.74 -6.14 -5.55
C MET A 162 16.84 -6.87 -4.78
N GLU A 163 18.01 -7.10 -5.37
CA GLU A 163 19.16 -7.70 -4.70
C GLU A 163 19.75 -6.78 -3.63
N LYS A 164 19.69 -5.45 -3.80
CA LYS A 164 20.06 -4.52 -2.72
C LYS A 164 19.07 -4.56 -1.56
N VAL A 165 17.78 -4.73 -1.84
CA VAL A 165 16.76 -4.91 -0.80
C VAL A 165 17.07 -6.16 0.03
N ILE A 166 17.48 -7.26 -0.62
CA ILE A 166 17.94 -8.49 0.06
C ILE A 166 19.12 -8.18 0.98
N ALA A 167 20.16 -7.51 0.48
CA ALA A 167 21.36 -7.19 1.26
C ALA A 167 21.05 -6.36 2.52
N VAL A 168 20.15 -5.37 2.43
CA VAL A 168 19.70 -4.59 3.59
C VAL A 168 19.00 -5.49 4.62
N ILE A 169 18.12 -6.40 4.18
CA ILE A 169 17.44 -7.34 5.07
C ILE A 169 18.43 -8.29 5.74
N GLU A 170 19.41 -8.82 5.01
CA GLU A 170 20.45 -9.70 5.56
C GLU A 170 21.31 -8.99 6.60
N GLN A 171 21.65 -7.73 6.36
CA GLN A 171 22.51 -6.95 7.23
C GLN A 171 21.83 -6.52 8.52
N PHE A 172 20.56 -6.12 8.46
CA PHE A 172 19.92 -5.39 9.57
C PHE A 172 18.78 -6.14 10.26
N CYS A 173 18.07 -7.06 9.58
CA CYS A 173 16.96 -7.78 10.23
C CYS A 173 17.49 -8.81 11.24
N THR A 174 16.78 -8.96 12.36
CA THR A 174 17.15 -9.94 13.38
C THR A 174 16.99 -11.38 12.88
N PHE A 175 16.00 -11.65 12.01
CA PHE A 175 15.75 -12.97 11.42
C PHE A 175 15.51 -12.87 9.90
N PRO A 176 16.56 -12.66 9.08
CA PRO A 176 16.41 -12.35 7.65
C PRO A 176 15.63 -13.38 6.85
N LYS A 177 15.78 -14.68 7.15
CA LYS A 177 15.10 -15.75 6.41
C LYS A 177 13.57 -15.71 6.50
N ILE A 178 13.02 -15.24 7.62
CA ILE A 178 11.57 -15.04 7.77
C ILE A 178 11.12 -13.83 6.94
N GLU A 179 11.93 -12.77 6.92
CA GLU A 179 11.64 -11.55 6.17
C GLU A 179 11.71 -11.77 4.64
N PHE A 180 12.51 -12.71 4.16
CA PHE A 180 12.53 -13.11 2.75
C PHE A 180 11.22 -13.68 2.23
N VAL A 181 10.48 -14.40 3.08
CA VAL A 181 9.13 -14.87 2.72
C VAL A 181 8.19 -13.69 2.48
N LYS A 182 8.24 -12.68 3.36
CA LYS A 182 7.46 -11.45 3.21
C LYS A 182 7.89 -10.67 1.97
N LEU A 183 9.20 -10.52 1.74
CA LEU A 183 9.73 -9.83 0.57
C LEU A 183 9.30 -10.51 -0.73
N PHE A 184 9.37 -11.85 -0.79
CA PHE A 184 8.94 -12.60 -1.96
C PHE A 184 7.46 -12.38 -2.27
N LYS A 185 6.60 -12.53 -1.26
CA LYS A 185 5.17 -12.31 -1.37
C LYS A 185 4.84 -10.87 -1.79
N LEU A 186 5.47 -9.87 -1.18
CA LEU A 186 5.30 -8.46 -1.53
C LEU A 186 5.76 -8.15 -2.96
N THR A 187 6.83 -8.79 -3.42
CA THR A 187 7.36 -8.60 -4.79
C THR A 187 6.41 -9.18 -5.83
N LEU A 188 5.91 -10.41 -5.61
CA LEU A 188 4.88 -11.01 -6.45
C LEU A 188 3.59 -10.18 -6.46
N PHE A 189 3.17 -9.72 -5.28
CA PHE A 189 2.00 -8.86 -5.13
C PHE A 189 2.13 -7.59 -5.98
N ASN A 190 3.22 -6.84 -5.81
CA ASN A 190 3.47 -5.60 -6.56
C ASN A 190 3.51 -5.83 -8.07
N PHE A 191 4.11 -6.95 -8.51
CA PHE A 191 4.02 -7.34 -9.91
C PHE A 191 2.56 -7.57 -10.31
N LEU A 192 1.80 -8.46 -9.66
CA LEU A 192 0.44 -8.78 -10.10
C LEU A 192 -0.50 -7.57 -10.13
N VAL A 193 -0.40 -6.67 -9.15
CA VAL A 193 -1.28 -5.50 -9.05
C VAL A 193 -0.82 -4.28 -9.85
N GLY A 194 0.32 -4.32 -10.53
CA GLY A 194 0.79 -3.14 -11.29
C GLY A 194 1.40 -2.03 -10.44
N ASN A 195 2.06 -2.36 -9.33
CA ASN A 195 2.79 -1.37 -8.54
C ASN A 195 4.22 -1.19 -9.05
N GLU A 196 4.40 -0.23 -9.93
CA GLU A 196 5.67 0.15 -10.57
C GLU A 196 6.35 1.33 -9.87
N ASP A 197 5.80 1.82 -8.75
CA ASP A 197 6.36 2.93 -7.96
C ASP A 197 6.94 2.46 -6.61
N MET A 198 7.02 1.14 -6.38
CA MET A 198 7.58 0.53 -5.17
C MET A 198 9.13 0.62 -5.11
N HIS A 199 9.68 1.82 -5.01
CA HIS A 199 11.12 2.05 -4.88
C HIS A 199 11.63 1.92 -3.44
N LEU A 200 12.95 2.05 -3.20
CA LEU A 200 13.57 1.82 -1.88
C LEU A 200 12.90 2.54 -0.70
N LYS A 201 12.31 3.73 -0.93
CA LYS A 201 11.64 4.51 0.12
C LYS A 201 10.33 3.90 0.61
N ASN A 202 9.77 2.94 -0.13
CA ASN A 202 8.57 2.19 0.26
C ASN A 202 8.91 0.90 1.02
N PHE A 203 10.20 0.57 1.13
CA PHE A 203 10.67 -0.47 2.03
C PHE A 203 11.25 0.19 3.27
N SER A 204 10.81 -0.24 4.45
CA SER A 204 11.34 0.24 5.72
C SER A 204 11.60 -0.91 6.68
N LEU A 205 12.60 -0.75 7.53
CA LEU A 205 12.80 -1.59 8.71
C LEU A 205 12.19 -0.93 9.93
N ILE A 206 11.52 -1.73 10.75
CA ILE A 206 10.95 -1.29 12.02
C ILE A 206 11.60 -2.03 13.17
N THR A 207 11.97 -1.28 14.21
CA THR A 207 12.47 -1.88 15.46
C THR A 207 11.37 -1.92 16.50
N LYS A 208 10.96 -3.13 16.91
CA LYS A 208 9.98 -3.36 17.97
C LYS A 208 10.52 -4.41 18.94
N ASP A 209 10.48 -4.11 20.23
CA ASP A 209 10.91 -5.04 21.29
C ASP A 209 12.32 -5.61 21.06
N ARG A 210 13.25 -4.76 20.60
CA ARG A 210 14.64 -5.09 20.23
C ARG A 210 14.79 -6.05 19.04
N LYS A 211 13.73 -6.28 18.27
CA LYS A 211 13.76 -7.01 17.00
C LYS A 211 13.59 -6.06 15.83
N ILE A 212 14.42 -6.24 14.81
CA ILE A 212 14.38 -5.50 13.55
C ILE A 212 13.76 -6.42 12.50
N SER A 213 12.70 -5.95 11.84
CA SER A 213 12.01 -6.66 10.77
C SER A 213 11.56 -5.69 9.68
N ILE A 214 11.13 -6.20 8.53
CA ILE A 214 10.43 -5.37 7.54
C ILE A 214 9.17 -4.80 8.21
N SER A 215 8.88 -3.52 7.96
CA SER A 215 7.69 -2.87 8.47
C SER A 215 6.42 -3.44 7.82
N PRO A 216 5.22 -3.14 8.36
CA PRO A 216 3.99 -3.28 7.59
C PRO A 216 4.14 -2.61 6.21
N ALA A 217 3.53 -3.20 5.18
CA ALA A 217 3.53 -2.64 3.84
C ALA A 217 2.63 -1.40 3.79
N TYR A 218 3.06 -0.37 3.06
CA TYR A 218 2.35 0.90 2.89
C TYR A 218 2.64 1.46 1.49
N ASP A 219 1.87 2.48 1.07
CA ASP A 219 1.97 3.08 -0.26
C ASP A 219 1.89 2.03 -1.39
N LEU A 220 1.00 1.04 -1.23
CA LEU A 220 0.72 0.05 -2.28
C LEU A 220 -0.44 0.55 -3.14
N LEU A 221 -0.18 0.74 -4.43
CA LEU A 221 -1.18 1.18 -5.40
C LEU A 221 -0.87 0.58 -6.77
N ASN A 222 -1.88 0.49 -7.62
CA ASN A 222 -1.69 0.18 -9.04
C ASN A 222 -1.30 1.46 -9.79
N SER A 223 0.00 1.70 -9.94
CA SER A 223 0.53 2.82 -10.71
C SER A 223 0.41 2.60 -12.21
N THR A 224 0.35 1.35 -12.69
CA THR A 224 0.18 1.02 -14.10
C THR A 224 -1.10 1.62 -14.69
N ILE A 225 -2.23 1.49 -13.99
CA ILE A 225 -3.52 2.01 -14.47
C ILE A 225 -3.71 3.50 -14.20
N ALA A 226 -3.03 4.02 -13.18
CA ALA A 226 -3.10 5.43 -12.79
C ALA A 226 -2.27 6.31 -13.74
N GLN A 227 -1.10 5.84 -14.16
CA GLN A 227 -0.20 6.56 -15.06
C GLN A 227 -0.46 6.19 -16.52
N LYS A 228 -0.17 7.11 -17.44
CA LYS A 228 -0.21 6.83 -18.89
C LYS A 228 1.15 6.30 -19.33
N ASN A 229 1.15 5.24 -20.15
CA ASN A 229 2.34 4.71 -20.84
C ASN A 229 3.45 4.16 -19.93
N THR A 230 3.09 3.55 -18.81
CA THR A 230 3.99 2.83 -17.93
C THR A 230 4.60 1.64 -18.68
N LYS A 231 5.94 1.62 -18.79
CA LYS A 231 6.72 0.60 -19.52
C LYS A 231 7.43 -0.38 -18.59
N GLU A 232 7.50 -0.05 -17.31
CA GLU A 232 8.12 -0.89 -16.30
C GLU A 232 7.04 -1.86 -15.76
N GLU A 233 7.44 -2.86 -15.00
CA GLU A 233 6.56 -3.86 -14.37
C GLU A 233 6.90 -3.99 -12.88
N LEU A 234 8.10 -3.50 -12.50
CA LEU A 234 8.60 -3.27 -11.15
C LEU A 234 9.41 -1.96 -11.12
N ALA A 235 9.35 -1.24 -10.01
CA ALA A 235 10.14 -0.03 -9.80
C ALA A 235 11.65 -0.32 -9.66
N LEU A 236 11.97 -1.40 -8.93
CA LEU A 236 13.33 -1.86 -8.73
C LEU A 236 13.61 -3.02 -9.68
N PRO A 237 14.74 -3.00 -10.43
CA PRO A 237 15.09 -4.09 -11.31
C PRO A 237 15.28 -5.39 -10.52
N LEU A 238 14.83 -6.48 -11.13
CA LEU A 238 15.08 -7.85 -10.71
C LEU A 238 15.89 -8.52 -11.81
N LYS A 239 17.08 -9.07 -11.49
CA LYS A 239 17.99 -9.61 -12.51
C LYS A 239 18.33 -8.58 -13.60
N GLY A 240 18.45 -7.31 -13.22
CA GLY A 240 18.69 -6.20 -14.15
C GLY A 240 17.52 -5.83 -15.06
N LYS A 241 16.35 -6.47 -14.91
CA LYS A 241 15.15 -6.22 -15.71
C LYS A 241 14.11 -5.47 -14.90
N LYS A 242 13.43 -4.53 -15.54
CA LYS A 242 12.21 -3.91 -15.01
C LYS A 242 10.96 -4.24 -15.82
N ASN A 243 11.11 -4.88 -16.96
CA ASN A 243 10.02 -5.29 -17.84
C ASN A 243 10.35 -6.64 -18.46
N ASN A 244 9.37 -7.24 -19.15
CA ASN A 244 9.48 -8.58 -19.71
C ASN A 244 9.89 -9.60 -18.64
N LEU A 245 9.39 -9.41 -17.41
CA LEU A 245 9.64 -10.32 -16.29
C LEU A 245 8.84 -11.60 -16.50
N THR A 246 9.52 -12.73 -16.30
CA THR A 246 8.97 -14.07 -16.53
C THR A 246 8.76 -14.80 -15.21
N LYS A 247 7.96 -15.89 -15.25
CA LYS A 247 7.80 -16.82 -14.13
C LYS A 247 9.15 -17.29 -13.56
N SER A 248 10.12 -17.55 -14.44
CA SER A 248 11.47 -18.01 -14.03
C SER A 248 12.25 -16.92 -13.29
N ASP A 249 12.09 -15.65 -13.67
CA ASP A 249 12.74 -14.54 -12.96
C ASP A 249 12.25 -14.44 -11.51
N PHE A 250 10.97 -14.71 -11.24
CA PHE A 250 10.41 -14.72 -9.88
C PHE A 250 10.65 -16.03 -9.12
N LEU A 251 10.23 -17.16 -9.67
CA LEU A 251 10.20 -18.42 -8.92
C LEU A 251 11.56 -19.12 -8.85
N LYS A 252 12.37 -19.02 -9.90
CA LYS A 252 13.69 -19.65 -9.92
C LYS A 252 14.76 -18.68 -9.44
N TYR A 253 14.92 -17.56 -10.14
CA TYR A 253 15.99 -16.62 -9.82
C TYR A 253 15.75 -15.92 -8.47
N PHE A 254 14.61 -15.24 -8.29
CA PHE A 254 14.39 -14.48 -7.06
C PHE A 254 14.15 -15.38 -5.85
N ALA A 255 13.18 -16.29 -5.91
CA ALA A 255 12.80 -17.09 -4.74
C ALA A 255 13.85 -18.13 -4.34
N ILE A 256 14.37 -18.92 -5.29
CA ILE A 256 15.32 -20.00 -4.99
C ILE A 256 16.74 -19.45 -4.94
N GLU A 257 17.24 -18.87 -6.04
CA GLU A 257 18.67 -18.51 -6.15
C GLU A 257 19.05 -17.32 -5.26
N LYS A 258 18.16 -16.32 -5.09
CA LYS A 258 18.46 -15.10 -4.31
C LYS A 258 17.98 -15.14 -2.88
N LEU A 259 16.76 -15.60 -2.63
CA LEU A 259 16.20 -15.66 -1.27
C LEU A 259 16.51 -16.99 -0.55
N GLY A 260 16.87 -18.04 -1.29
CA GLY A 260 17.12 -19.37 -0.72
C GLY A 260 15.87 -20.02 -0.14
N LEU A 261 14.69 -19.70 -0.70
CA LEU A 261 13.43 -20.33 -0.30
C LEU A 261 13.38 -21.75 -0.86
N ASN A 262 12.91 -22.69 -0.06
CA ASN A 262 12.67 -24.06 -0.52
C ASN A 262 11.36 -24.14 -1.35
N GLN A 263 11.25 -25.18 -2.16
CA GLN A 263 10.12 -25.35 -3.08
C GLN A 263 8.77 -25.38 -2.37
N ASN A 264 8.66 -26.06 -1.21
CA ASN A 264 7.41 -26.16 -0.46
C ASN A 264 6.89 -24.79 0.01
N VAL A 265 7.79 -23.89 0.44
CA VAL A 265 7.42 -22.52 0.82
C VAL A 265 6.94 -21.74 -0.40
N ILE A 266 7.62 -21.87 -1.54
CA ILE A 266 7.25 -21.19 -2.79
C ILE A 266 5.87 -21.67 -3.26
N ASP A 267 5.66 -22.99 -3.30
CA ASP A 267 4.39 -23.59 -3.73
C ASP A 267 3.24 -23.19 -2.80
N GLY A 268 3.47 -23.15 -1.48
CA GLY A 268 2.48 -22.65 -0.53
C GLY A 268 2.08 -21.20 -0.78
N ILE A 269 3.05 -20.33 -1.08
CA ILE A 269 2.79 -18.91 -1.39
C ILE A 269 2.04 -18.79 -2.72
N VAL A 270 2.47 -19.50 -3.77
CA VAL A 270 1.79 -19.50 -5.07
C VAL A 270 0.35 -19.98 -4.93
N GLN A 271 0.13 -21.07 -4.19
CA GLN A 271 -1.20 -21.60 -3.91
C GLN A 271 -2.09 -20.59 -3.17
N GLU A 272 -1.54 -19.83 -2.23
CA GLU A 272 -2.27 -18.76 -1.55
C GLU A 272 -2.73 -17.67 -2.54
N PHE A 273 -1.86 -17.26 -3.47
CA PHE A 273 -2.26 -16.33 -4.54
C PHE A 273 -3.37 -16.92 -5.41
N HIS A 274 -3.26 -18.18 -5.86
CA HIS A 274 -4.33 -18.85 -6.62
C HIS A 274 -5.67 -18.78 -5.90
N GLN A 275 -5.69 -19.02 -4.58
CA GLN A 275 -6.91 -19.03 -3.77
C GLN A 275 -7.53 -17.63 -3.60
N VAL A 276 -6.70 -16.58 -3.47
CA VAL A 276 -7.22 -15.22 -3.21
C VAL A 276 -7.58 -14.46 -4.46
N ILE A 277 -7.04 -14.79 -5.64
CA ILE A 277 -7.24 -13.99 -6.85
C ILE A 277 -8.71 -13.90 -7.26
N PRO A 278 -9.54 -14.96 -7.22
CA PRO A 278 -10.97 -14.83 -7.46
C PRO A 278 -11.62 -13.80 -6.52
N LYS A 279 -11.18 -13.78 -5.26
CA LYS A 279 -11.65 -12.78 -4.29
C LYS A 279 -11.15 -11.36 -4.63
N TRP A 280 -9.96 -11.23 -5.18
CA TRP A 280 -9.46 -9.93 -5.67
C TRP A 280 -10.32 -9.41 -6.81
N GLN A 281 -10.67 -10.26 -7.78
CA GLN A 281 -11.52 -9.88 -8.91
C GLN A 281 -12.88 -9.35 -8.42
N GLU A 282 -13.50 -10.03 -7.45
CA GLU A 282 -14.70 -9.53 -6.77
C GLU A 282 -14.47 -8.17 -6.12
N LEU A 283 -13.45 -8.06 -5.25
CA LEU A 283 -13.15 -6.84 -4.49
C LEU A 283 -12.91 -5.64 -5.42
N ILE A 284 -12.21 -5.85 -6.53
CA ILE A 284 -11.96 -4.84 -7.55
C ILE A 284 -13.27 -4.43 -8.24
N GLY A 285 -14.09 -5.40 -8.66
CA GLY A 285 -15.34 -5.15 -9.39
C GLY A 285 -16.43 -4.42 -8.60
N PHE A 286 -16.33 -4.36 -7.27
CA PHE A 286 -17.19 -3.51 -6.44
C PHE A 286 -16.43 -2.44 -5.64
N SER A 287 -15.20 -2.16 -6.04
CA SER A 287 -14.38 -1.13 -5.41
C SER A 287 -14.93 0.28 -5.66
N PHE A 288 -14.28 1.28 -5.06
CA PHE A 288 -14.63 2.69 -5.24
C PHE A 288 -13.97 3.32 -6.49
N LEU A 289 -13.19 2.55 -7.25
CA LEU A 289 -12.72 2.96 -8.57
C LEU A 289 -13.91 3.12 -9.53
N SER A 290 -13.77 3.99 -10.52
CA SER A 290 -14.72 4.06 -11.63
C SER A 290 -14.71 2.77 -12.43
N GLN A 291 -15.81 2.44 -13.10
CA GLN A 291 -15.91 1.24 -13.93
C GLN A 291 -14.75 1.10 -14.94
N PRO A 292 -14.34 2.15 -15.68
CA PRO A 292 -13.18 2.04 -16.57
C PRO A 292 -11.87 1.70 -15.86
N MET A 293 -11.70 2.16 -14.62
CA MET A 293 -10.49 1.87 -13.82
C MET A 293 -10.53 0.47 -13.22
N GLN A 294 -11.72 -0.02 -12.84
CA GLN A 294 -11.93 -1.42 -12.44
C GLN A 294 -11.60 -2.37 -13.59
N GLU A 295 -12.13 -2.11 -14.79
CA GLU A 295 -11.86 -2.90 -16.00
C GLU A 295 -10.37 -2.97 -16.31
N LYS A 296 -9.67 -1.82 -16.36
CA LYS A 296 -8.21 -1.78 -16.53
C LYS A 296 -7.46 -2.56 -15.46
N TYR A 297 -7.92 -2.50 -14.21
CA TYR A 297 -7.26 -3.21 -13.11
C TYR A 297 -7.42 -4.73 -13.26
N LEU A 298 -8.61 -5.19 -13.60
CA LEU A 298 -8.92 -6.60 -13.84
C LEU A 298 -8.16 -7.15 -15.05
N GLU A 299 -8.14 -6.41 -16.16
CA GLU A 299 -7.38 -6.78 -17.37
C GLU A 299 -5.89 -6.94 -17.09
N LEU A 300 -5.30 -5.99 -16.35
CA LEU A 300 -3.90 -6.06 -15.96
C LEU A 300 -3.62 -7.27 -15.06
N LEU A 301 -4.46 -7.49 -14.05
CA LEU A 301 -4.32 -8.61 -13.13
C LEU A 301 -4.39 -9.93 -13.89
N GLU A 302 -5.38 -10.10 -14.78
CA GLU A 302 -5.53 -11.30 -15.61
C GLU A 302 -4.31 -11.54 -16.49
N LEU A 303 -3.82 -10.49 -17.17
CA LEU A 303 -2.62 -10.57 -18.00
C LEU A 303 -1.39 -11.02 -17.21
N ARG A 304 -1.17 -10.45 -16.01
CA ARG A 304 0.01 -10.78 -15.18
C ARG A 304 -0.12 -12.15 -14.52
N CYS A 305 -1.33 -12.56 -14.12
CA CYS A 305 -1.61 -13.91 -13.64
C CYS A 305 -1.36 -14.97 -14.71
N LYS A 306 -1.84 -14.77 -15.94
CA LYS A 306 -1.55 -15.67 -17.08
C LYS A 306 -0.06 -15.83 -17.29
N ARG A 307 0.72 -14.74 -17.18
CA ARG A 307 2.17 -14.77 -17.37
C ARG A 307 2.92 -15.60 -16.32
N LEU A 308 2.42 -15.64 -15.08
CA LEU A 308 2.99 -16.45 -14.02
C LEU A 308 2.39 -17.86 -13.95
N ASN A 309 1.43 -18.17 -14.83
CA ASN A 309 0.57 -19.36 -14.80
C ASN A 309 -0.12 -19.51 -13.44
N PHE A 310 -0.76 -18.43 -12.96
CA PHE A 310 -1.59 -18.44 -11.74
C PHE A 310 -3.05 -18.82 -12.04
N PHE A 311 -3.36 -19.14 -13.29
CA PHE A 311 -4.60 -19.76 -13.71
C PHE A 311 -4.24 -20.91 -14.65
N ASP A 312 -5.08 -21.94 -14.64
CA ASP A 312 -5.02 -23.05 -15.60
C ASP A 312 -5.53 -22.62 -16.98
#